data_AF-A0AAX3N1E0-F1
#
_entry.id   AF-A0AAX3N1E0-F1
#
_cell.length_a   1.000
_cell.length_b   1.000
_cell.length_c   1.000
_cell.angle_alpha   90.00
_cell.angle_beta   90.00
_cell.angle_gamma   90.00
#
_symmetry.space_group_name_H-M   'P 1'
#
loop_
_entity.id
_entity.type
_entity.pdbx_description
1 polymer ?
#
loop_
_entity_poly.entity_id
_entity_poly.type
_entity_poly.pdbx_seq_one_letter_code
_entity_poly.pdbx_strand_id
1 'polypeptide(L)'
;MEDKSYIFHFAFTPSKLSAVRKKVEEKYRDVDMLTASQISYLRLPKILELIRSTSEDRLEQMASEFFRGRDYSVLTYSYPYTNESSDVEKKINMVLAYGYTPGNANMIWEKFQRDYKHIYTEDLLRRFLLKDEGISFIYSDYTDAELKELLIPAFMHKAGIAQGLLQVMIHKDPKIAEFLKKMKIKPETPLEDFLVYERLKEGLSREDFLEQNTIEYITRMFEKYPIEQYQELMKIYLEGRTFEQFHFQIMDQAIKRLHDPRERDEDWRFLSEQAREEVNKWLVEAELEDYFDTERFEYWKRYLRVMDNVKTLKRTNDPKVIFLYFENFVVVEFGENGKAVYFYYKTGFERFILPRTTSYEYMRKGTSDRESLLKERYETFNGEPLFIIKLHHTPKGMWMDRFTRYMQNYLSGNYSYTERNKGP
;
A
#
# COMPACT_ATOMS: atom_id res chain seq x y z
N MET A 1 58.18 -14.12 -2.24
CA MET A 1 57.86 -13.27 -1.08
C MET A 1 56.90 -12.22 -1.59
N GLU A 2 55.61 -12.40 -1.33
CA GLU A 2 54.55 -11.50 -1.80
C GLU A 2 54.41 -10.31 -0.87
N ASP A 3 54.54 -9.12 -1.44
CA ASP A 3 54.48 -7.83 -0.78
C ASP A 3 52.99 -7.44 -0.57
N LYS A 4 52.46 -7.72 0.62
CA LYS A 4 51.11 -7.31 1.02
C LYS A 4 51.13 -5.87 1.50
N SER A 5 51.16 -4.93 0.56
CA SER A 5 50.90 -3.52 0.87
C SER A 5 49.42 -3.34 1.24
N TYR A 6 49.13 -3.22 2.53
CA TYR A 6 47.81 -2.84 3.03
C TYR A 6 47.65 -1.33 2.82
N ILE A 7 46.92 -0.93 1.76
CA ILE A 7 46.48 0.45 1.59
C ILE A 7 45.33 0.69 2.58
N PHE A 8 45.60 1.43 3.65
CA PHE A 8 44.57 1.95 4.54
C PHE A 8 43.74 3.01 3.78
N HIS A 9 42.52 2.65 3.39
CA HIS A 9 41.54 3.63 2.94
C HIS A 9 41.10 4.48 4.14
N PHE A 10 41.69 5.67 4.27
CA PHE A 10 41.26 6.67 5.25
C PHE A 10 40.00 7.38 4.73
N ALA A 11 38.83 7.02 5.27
CA ALA A 11 37.57 7.71 5.01
C ALA A 11 37.29 8.72 6.13
N PHE A 12 37.53 10.01 5.85
CA PHE A 12 37.20 11.08 6.79
C PHE A 12 35.72 11.45 6.70
N THR A 13 34.96 11.19 7.76
CA THR A 13 33.55 11.62 7.85
C THR A 13 33.44 12.77 8.86
N PRO A 14 33.23 14.02 8.43
CA PRO A 14 33.26 15.21 9.29
C PRO A 14 31.98 15.35 10.14
N SER A 15 31.73 14.40 11.03
CA SER A 15 30.52 14.35 11.88
C SER A 15 30.37 15.58 12.77
N LYS A 16 31.46 16.08 13.36
CA LYS A 16 31.46 17.29 14.21
C LYS A 16 31.14 18.56 13.43
N LEU A 17 31.70 18.72 12.24
CA LEU A 17 31.43 19.86 11.34
C LEU A 17 29.97 19.84 10.86
N SER A 18 29.45 18.66 10.52
CA SER A 18 28.05 18.48 10.13
C SER A 18 27.08 18.82 11.28
N ALA A 19 27.42 18.43 12.50
CA ALA A 19 26.63 18.76 13.70
C ALA A 19 26.65 20.26 14.04
N VAL A 20 27.82 20.91 13.92
CA VAL A 20 27.94 22.37 14.10
C VAL A 20 27.16 23.12 13.02
N ARG A 21 27.24 22.67 11.77
CA ARG A 21 26.45 23.23 10.66
C ARG A 21 24.95 23.14 10.95
N LYS A 22 24.44 21.98 11.35
CA LYS A 22 23.02 21.82 11.75
C LYS A 22 22.63 22.78 12.89
N LYS A 23 23.46 22.89 13.92
CA LYS A 23 23.22 23.83 15.04
C LYS A 23 23.17 25.29 14.60
N VAL A 24 24.02 25.69 13.66
CA VAL A 24 24.03 27.05 13.11
C VAL A 24 22.81 27.26 12.22
N GLU A 25 22.49 26.32 11.33
CA GLU A 25 21.30 26.37 10.47
C GLU A 25 20.01 26.46 11.31
N GLU A 26 19.86 25.68 12.38
CA GLU A 26 18.71 25.77 13.29
C GLU A 26 18.65 27.10 14.04
N LYS A 27 19.80 27.60 14.53
CA LYS A 27 19.86 28.83 15.32
C LYS A 27 19.53 30.09 14.51
N TYR A 28 19.84 30.10 13.21
CA TYR A 28 19.66 31.27 12.35
C TYR A 28 18.55 31.13 11.31
N ARG A 29 17.86 29.98 11.27
CA ARG A 29 16.77 29.71 10.32
C ARG A 29 15.74 30.83 10.28
N ASP A 30 15.32 31.31 11.44
CA ASP A 30 14.26 32.32 11.57
C ASP A 30 14.78 33.76 11.39
N VAL A 31 16.05 34.00 11.70
CA VAL A 31 16.70 35.32 11.54
C VAL A 31 16.96 35.62 10.06
N ASP A 32 17.43 34.63 9.29
CA ASP A 32 17.61 34.78 7.85
C ASP A 32 16.26 34.93 7.14
N MET A 33 15.23 34.22 7.57
CA MET A 33 13.89 34.33 6.98
C MET A 33 13.25 35.71 7.23
N LEU A 34 13.35 36.24 8.46
CA LEU A 34 12.85 37.57 8.80
C LEU A 34 13.64 38.68 8.07
N THR A 35 14.97 38.57 8.02
CA THR A 35 15.82 39.56 7.35
C THR A 35 15.65 39.50 5.83
N ALA A 36 15.54 38.30 5.26
CA ALA A 36 15.27 38.10 3.83
C ALA A 36 13.87 38.59 3.44
N SER A 37 12.85 38.40 4.29
CA SER A 37 11.49 38.89 4.01
C SER A 37 11.41 40.43 3.99
N GLN A 38 12.08 41.11 4.93
CA GLN A 38 12.14 42.57 4.99
C GLN A 38 12.97 43.16 3.84
N ILE A 39 14.11 42.54 3.50
CA ILE A 39 14.93 42.96 2.35
C ILE A 39 14.19 42.69 1.03
N SER A 40 13.49 41.56 0.92
CA SER A 40 12.70 41.21 -0.26
C SER A 40 11.58 42.22 -0.48
N TYR A 41 10.86 42.63 0.56
CA TYR A 41 9.76 43.60 0.44
C TYR A 41 10.20 44.93 -0.20
N LEU A 42 11.39 45.44 0.15
CA LEU A 42 11.88 46.72 -0.38
C LEU A 42 12.59 46.60 -1.74
N ARG A 43 13.27 45.48 -2.00
CA ARG A 43 14.07 45.30 -3.22
C ARG A 43 13.31 44.64 -4.36
N LEU A 44 12.44 43.68 -4.05
CA LEU A 44 11.75 42.87 -5.04
C LEU A 44 10.95 43.72 -6.04
N PRO A 45 10.17 44.75 -5.65
CA PRO A 45 9.43 45.56 -6.62
C PRO A 45 10.33 46.22 -7.67
N LYS A 46 11.49 46.75 -7.23
CA LYS A 46 12.46 47.40 -8.11
C LYS A 46 13.14 46.39 -9.05
N ILE A 47 13.46 45.21 -8.52
CA ILE A 47 14.02 44.12 -9.31
C ILE A 47 13.03 43.69 -10.39
N LEU A 48 11.76 43.47 -10.02
CA LEU A 48 10.73 43.04 -10.97
C LEU A 48 10.45 44.13 -12.02
N GLU A 49 10.38 45.40 -11.63
CA GLU A 49 10.23 46.52 -12.57
C GLU A 49 11.38 46.60 -13.58
N LEU A 50 12.61 46.38 -13.12
CA LEU A 50 13.78 46.32 -13.99
C LEU A 50 13.68 45.16 -14.98
N ILE A 51 13.26 43.97 -14.54
CA ILE A 51 13.07 42.80 -15.42
C ILE A 51 11.95 43.05 -16.44
N ARG A 52 10.81 43.61 -16.01
CA ARG A 52 9.67 43.92 -16.89
C ARG A 52 10.06 44.89 -18.01
N SER A 53 10.82 45.94 -17.67
CA SER A 53 11.23 46.99 -18.62
C SER A 53 12.41 46.60 -19.51
N THR A 54 13.10 45.50 -19.20
CA THR A 54 14.25 45.03 -19.99
C THR A 54 13.81 44.09 -21.11
N SER A 55 14.31 44.33 -22.33
CA SER A 55 14.11 43.44 -23.47
C SER A 55 14.88 42.13 -23.28
N GLU A 56 14.36 41.01 -23.80
CA GLU A 56 14.99 39.68 -23.61
C GLU A 56 16.48 39.66 -23.97
N ASP A 57 16.86 40.26 -25.11
CA ASP A 57 18.24 40.32 -25.60
C ASP A 57 19.21 41.06 -24.67
N ARG A 58 18.70 41.85 -23.71
CA ARG A 58 19.49 42.63 -22.75
C ARG A 58 19.48 42.05 -21.35
N LEU A 59 18.74 40.98 -21.10
CA LEU A 59 18.60 40.40 -19.76
C LEU A 59 19.92 39.84 -19.23
N GLU A 60 20.74 39.24 -20.09
CA GLU A 60 22.05 38.71 -19.69
C GLU A 60 22.98 39.82 -19.20
N GLN A 61 23.11 40.89 -20.00
CA GLN A 61 23.91 42.05 -19.65
C GLN A 61 23.39 42.67 -18.35
N MET A 62 22.08 42.90 -18.25
CA MET A 62 21.44 43.45 -17.06
C MET A 62 21.70 42.57 -15.81
N ALA A 63 21.57 41.25 -15.92
CA ALA A 63 21.81 40.31 -14.83
C ALA A 63 23.29 40.36 -14.37
N SER A 64 24.23 40.51 -15.30
CA SER A 64 25.66 40.61 -14.97
C SER A 64 26.05 41.94 -14.32
N GLU A 65 25.45 43.05 -14.75
CA GLU A 65 25.84 44.41 -14.33
C GLU A 65 25.15 44.85 -13.02
N PHE A 66 23.89 44.47 -12.83
CA PHE A 66 23.04 45.06 -11.78
C PHE A 66 22.73 44.12 -10.62
N PHE A 67 22.76 42.81 -10.83
CA PHE A 67 22.35 41.84 -9.80
C PHE A 67 23.53 41.36 -8.99
N ARG A 68 23.42 41.46 -7.66
CA ARG A 68 24.35 40.83 -6.71
C ARG A 68 23.79 39.47 -6.28
N GLY A 69 24.64 38.62 -5.68
CA GLY A 69 24.22 37.31 -5.15
C GLY A 69 22.94 37.36 -4.29
N ARG A 70 22.79 38.41 -3.46
CA ARG A 70 21.59 38.63 -2.63
C ARG A 70 20.32 38.89 -3.44
N ASP A 71 20.42 39.56 -4.59
CA ASP A 71 19.26 39.87 -5.43
C ASP A 71 18.70 38.61 -6.10
N TYR A 72 19.57 37.67 -6.48
CA TYR A 72 19.14 36.33 -6.93
C TYR A 72 18.47 35.52 -5.82
N SER A 73 18.96 35.59 -4.57
CA SER A 73 18.31 34.93 -3.45
C SER A 73 16.94 35.54 -3.13
N VAL A 74 16.80 36.87 -3.20
CA VAL A 74 15.50 37.57 -3.09
C VAL A 74 14.54 37.07 -4.17
N LEU A 75 15.00 37.04 -5.43
CA LEU A 75 14.18 36.54 -6.53
C LEU A 75 13.76 35.08 -6.34
N THR A 76 14.69 34.23 -5.91
CA THR A 76 14.45 32.80 -5.70
C THR A 76 13.47 32.58 -4.55
N TYR A 77 13.61 33.34 -3.45
CA TYR A 77 12.77 33.18 -2.26
C TYR A 77 11.28 33.45 -2.55
N SER A 78 11.00 34.48 -3.35
CA SER A 78 9.63 34.89 -3.71
C SER A 78 9.01 34.12 -4.87
N TYR A 79 9.74 33.20 -5.49
CA TYR A 79 9.25 32.36 -6.59
C TYR A 79 8.18 31.34 -6.12
N PRO A 80 7.17 30.95 -6.93
CA PRO A 80 6.82 31.48 -8.26
C PRO A 80 6.10 32.82 -8.22
N TYR A 81 6.07 33.52 -9.37
CA TYR A 81 5.54 34.88 -9.50
C TYR A 81 4.16 34.90 -10.16
N THR A 82 3.19 34.22 -9.55
CA THR A 82 1.86 33.95 -10.13
C THR A 82 1.03 35.18 -10.53
N ASN A 83 1.40 36.38 -10.05
CA ASN A 83 0.76 37.65 -10.40
C ASN A 83 1.40 38.33 -11.63
N GLU A 84 2.50 37.80 -12.16
CA GLU A 84 3.18 38.33 -13.35
C GLU A 84 2.61 37.73 -14.63
N SER A 85 2.86 38.43 -15.74
CA SER A 85 2.55 37.88 -17.06
C SER A 85 3.51 36.74 -17.45
N SER A 86 3.07 35.87 -18.37
CA SER A 86 3.89 34.79 -18.91
C SER A 86 5.23 35.26 -19.48
N ASP A 87 5.24 36.41 -20.15
CA ASP A 87 6.47 37.04 -20.67
C ASP A 87 7.45 37.32 -19.52
N VAL A 88 6.96 37.97 -18.46
CA VAL A 88 7.79 38.38 -17.33
C VAL A 88 8.31 37.18 -16.54
N GLU A 89 7.50 36.14 -16.33
CA GLU A 89 7.94 34.87 -15.70
C GLU A 89 9.10 34.23 -16.48
N LYS A 90 9.04 34.21 -17.82
CA LYS A 90 10.15 33.71 -18.66
C LYS A 90 11.41 34.55 -18.48
N LYS A 91 11.28 35.89 -18.45
CA LYS A 91 12.41 36.79 -18.20
C LYS A 91 13.02 36.57 -16.82
N ILE A 92 12.20 36.39 -15.79
CA ILE A 92 12.64 36.07 -14.43
C ILE A 92 13.43 34.75 -14.44
N ASN A 93 12.92 33.71 -15.12
CA ASN A 93 13.62 32.43 -15.26
C ASN A 93 14.98 32.58 -15.95
N MET A 94 15.07 33.39 -17.02
CA MET A 94 16.34 33.68 -17.67
C MET A 94 17.33 34.33 -16.69
N VAL A 95 16.90 35.38 -15.98
CA VAL A 95 17.73 36.08 -14.99
C VAL A 95 18.19 35.13 -13.87
N LEU A 96 17.29 34.35 -13.29
CA LEU A 96 17.63 33.37 -12.27
C LEU A 96 18.62 32.30 -12.78
N ALA A 97 18.47 31.84 -14.03
CA ALA A 97 19.38 30.90 -14.66
C ALA A 97 20.79 31.47 -14.88
N TYR A 98 20.92 32.78 -15.14
CA TYR A 98 22.23 33.45 -15.18
C TYR A 98 22.89 33.51 -13.80
N GLY A 99 22.13 33.81 -12.76
CA GLY A 99 22.58 33.81 -11.37
C GLY A 99 22.62 32.43 -10.71
N TYR A 100 22.87 31.37 -11.49
CA TYR A 100 22.85 30.00 -11.00
C TYR A 100 23.79 29.83 -9.80
N THR A 101 23.25 29.25 -8.73
CA THR A 101 24.03 28.69 -7.63
C THR A 101 23.36 27.40 -7.18
N PRO A 102 24.11 26.40 -6.69
CA PRO A 102 23.50 25.17 -6.15
C PRO A 102 22.49 25.44 -5.01
N GLY A 103 22.72 26.50 -4.22
CA GLY A 103 21.79 26.94 -3.18
C GLY A 103 20.45 27.43 -3.73
N ASN A 104 20.47 28.33 -4.71
CA ASN A 104 19.24 28.81 -5.34
C ASN A 104 18.49 27.67 -6.07
N ALA A 105 19.23 26.80 -6.76
CA ALA A 105 18.64 25.65 -7.43
C ALA A 105 18.01 24.65 -6.46
N ASN A 106 18.63 24.42 -5.29
CA ASN A 106 18.03 23.61 -4.24
C ASN A 106 16.73 24.25 -3.71
N MET A 107 16.68 25.57 -3.51
CA MET A 107 15.45 26.26 -3.10
C MET A 107 14.33 26.12 -4.15
N ILE A 108 14.65 26.24 -5.45
CA ILE A 108 13.67 26.01 -6.52
C ILE A 108 13.23 24.55 -6.56
N TRP A 109 14.14 23.59 -6.35
CA TRP A 109 13.77 22.18 -6.22
C TRP A 109 12.80 21.94 -5.07
N GLU A 110 13.00 22.56 -3.91
CA GLU A 110 12.06 22.45 -2.80
C GLU A 110 10.68 23.06 -3.12
N LYS A 111 10.63 24.14 -3.90
CA LYS A 111 9.38 24.75 -4.36
C LYS A 111 8.68 23.87 -5.41
N PHE A 112 9.44 23.29 -6.33
CA PHE A 112 8.94 22.34 -7.31
C PHE A 112 8.26 21.14 -6.65
N GLN A 113 8.82 20.60 -5.55
CA GLN A 113 8.17 19.48 -4.84
C GLN A 113 6.76 19.84 -4.33
N ARG A 114 6.52 21.11 -3.99
CA ARG A 114 5.22 21.62 -3.50
C ARG A 114 4.23 21.92 -4.60
N ASP A 115 4.72 22.26 -5.78
CA ASP A 115 3.91 22.56 -6.96
C ASP A 115 4.62 22.05 -8.23
N TYR A 116 4.64 20.73 -8.38
CA TYR A 116 5.42 20.08 -9.44
C TYR A 116 4.80 20.25 -10.83
N LYS A 117 3.58 20.78 -10.90
CA LYS A 117 2.87 21.07 -12.15
C LYS A 117 3.12 22.50 -12.64
N HIS A 118 3.82 23.33 -11.86
CA HIS A 118 4.09 24.71 -12.23
C HIS A 118 5.10 24.80 -13.39
N ILE A 119 4.61 25.16 -14.56
CA ILE A 119 5.38 25.14 -15.82
C ILE A 119 6.65 25.99 -15.78
N TYR A 120 6.64 27.14 -15.11
CA TYR A 120 7.83 28.00 -15.05
C TYR A 120 8.86 27.44 -14.06
N THR A 121 8.41 26.73 -13.02
CA THR A 121 9.32 26.08 -12.07
C THR A 121 10.07 24.95 -12.78
N GLU A 122 9.36 24.17 -13.61
CA GLU A 122 9.99 23.16 -14.47
C GLU A 122 10.98 23.78 -15.45
N ASP A 123 10.59 24.85 -16.16
CA ASP A 123 11.47 25.55 -17.10
C ASP A 123 12.75 26.05 -16.40
N LEU A 124 12.63 26.63 -15.21
CA LEU A 124 13.78 27.10 -14.45
C LEU A 124 14.70 25.96 -14.03
N LEU A 125 14.15 24.83 -13.56
CA LEU A 125 14.94 23.64 -13.24
C LEU A 125 15.65 23.07 -14.46
N ARG A 126 15.01 23.04 -15.63
CA ARG A 126 15.66 22.64 -16.89
C ARG A 126 16.81 23.57 -17.25
N ARG A 127 16.65 24.89 -17.06
CA ARG A 127 17.74 25.86 -17.28
C ARG A 127 18.89 25.67 -16.31
N PHE A 128 18.61 25.39 -15.04
CA PHE A 128 19.64 25.07 -14.05
C PHE A 128 20.40 23.79 -14.41
N LEU A 129 19.71 22.77 -14.91
CA LEU A 129 20.35 21.54 -15.40
C LEU A 129 21.35 21.82 -16.53
N LEU A 130 21.05 22.76 -17.44
CA LEU A 130 21.98 23.17 -18.51
C LEU A 130 23.24 23.89 -17.99
N LYS A 131 23.20 24.45 -16.78
CA LYS A 131 24.32 25.15 -16.13
C LYS A 131 25.11 24.26 -15.18
N ASP A 132 24.48 23.18 -14.69
CA ASP A 132 25.07 22.23 -13.76
C ASP A 132 24.98 20.82 -14.31
N GLU A 133 25.99 20.45 -15.09
CA GLU A 133 26.14 19.10 -15.63
C GLU A 133 26.13 18.03 -14.53
N GLY A 134 26.43 18.36 -13.27
CA GLY A 134 26.47 17.43 -12.13
C GLY A 134 25.14 17.26 -11.40
N ILE A 135 24.13 18.09 -11.68
CA ILE A 135 22.85 18.12 -10.97
C ILE A 135 23.01 18.21 -9.44
N SER A 136 24.00 19.00 -8.99
CA SER A 136 24.46 19.06 -7.61
C SER A 136 23.38 19.48 -6.59
N PHE A 137 22.35 20.18 -7.06
CA PHE A 137 21.25 20.66 -6.24
C PHE A 137 20.33 19.53 -5.72
N ILE A 138 20.18 18.44 -6.47
CA ILE A 138 19.46 17.22 -6.04
C ILE A 138 20.39 16.06 -5.70
N TYR A 139 21.56 15.99 -6.34
CA TYR A 139 22.41 14.82 -6.27
C TYR A 139 23.80 15.18 -5.70
N SER A 140 24.16 14.60 -4.55
CA SER A 140 25.47 14.88 -3.91
C SER A 140 26.47 13.74 -3.99
N ASP A 141 26.05 12.55 -4.44
CA ASP A 141 26.86 11.35 -4.40
C ASP A 141 27.37 10.96 -5.80
N TYR A 142 28.54 11.48 -6.18
CA TYR A 142 29.12 11.34 -7.53
C TYR A 142 29.46 9.89 -7.96
N THR A 143 29.11 8.88 -7.17
CA THR A 143 29.47 7.47 -7.41
C THR A 143 28.52 6.70 -8.34
N ASP A 144 27.29 7.18 -8.57
CA ASP A 144 26.30 6.52 -9.45
C ASP A 144 26.16 7.28 -10.79
N ALA A 145 27.09 7.01 -11.69
CA ALA A 145 27.11 7.58 -13.03
C ALA A 145 25.86 7.20 -13.85
N GLU A 146 25.33 5.99 -13.65
CA GLU A 146 24.16 5.50 -14.40
C GLU A 146 22.89 6.26 -14.04
N LEU A 147 22.66 6.58 -12.76
CA LEU A 147 21.50 7.38 -12.39
C LEU A 147 21.58 8.78 -13.02
N LYS A 148 22.77 9.38 -13.04
CA LYS A 148 22.99 10.70 -13.64
C LYS A 148 22.59 10.74 -15.11
N GLU A 149 22.96 9.71 -15.87
CA GLU A 149 22.60 9.59 -17.30
C GLU A 149 21.08 9.50 -17.52
N LEU A 150 20.34 8.91 -16.58
CA LEU A 150 18.88 8.83 -16.65
C LEU A 150 18.16 10.10 -16.19
N LEU A 151 18.78 10.90 -15.33
CA LEU A 151 18.16 12.12 -14.80
C LEU A 151 18.06 13.24 -15.85
N ILE A 152 19.03 13.35 -16.77
CA ILE A 152 18.96 14.38 -17.82
C ILE A 152 17.72 14.18 -18.71
N PRO A 153 17.46 13.00 -19.29
CA PRO A 153 16.22 12.71 -20.01
C PRO A 153 14.97 12.91 -19.15
N ALA A 154 15.01 12.57 -17.86
CA ALA A 154 13.87 12.74 -16.96
C ALA A 154 13.45 14.21 -16.82
N PHE A 155 14.41 15.13 -16.67
CA PHE A 155 14.12 16.57 -16.58
C PHE A 155 13.59 17.14 -17.91
N MET A 156 13.98 16.55 -19.04
CA MET A 156 13.53 16.92 -20.37
C MET A 156 12.28 16.16 -20.83
N HIS A 157 11.65 15.39 -19.94
CA HIS A 157 10.50 14.57 -20.29
C HIS A 157 9.30 15.44 -20.72
N LYS A 158 8.66 15.05 -21.83
CA LYS A 158 7.61 15.86 -22.50
C LYS A 158 6.38 16.11 -21.63
N ALA A 159 6.04 15.16 -20.76
CA ALA A 159 4.90 15.28 -19.84
C ALA A 159 5.26 15.97 -18.51
N GLY A 160 6.46 16.53 -18.38
CA GLY A 160 6.94 17.18 -17.16
C GLY A 160 7.98 16.36 -16.40
N ILE A 161 8.67 17.05 -15.48
CA ILE A 161 9.81 16.49 -14.73
C ILE A 161 9.36 15.33 -13.84
N ALA A 162 8.21 15.47 -13.19
CA ALA A 162 7.67 14.42 -12.30
C ALA A 162 7.45 13.09 -13.04
N GLN A 163 6.90 13.12 -14.26
CA GLN A 163 6.72 11.93 -15.08
C GLN A 163 8.06 11.31 -15.51
N GLY A 164 9.04 12.15 -15.85
CA GLY A 164 10.37 11.67 -16.16
C GLY A 164 11.02 10.96 -14.97
N LEU A 165 10.88 11.52 -13.76
CA LEU A 165 11.39 10.90 -12.53
C LEU A 165 10.69 9.56 -12.23
N LEU A 166 9.38 9.48 -12.46
CA LEU A 166 8.64 8.23 -12.34
C LEU A 166 9.19 7.17 -13.32
N GLN A 167 9.49 7.53 -14.56
CA GLN A 167 10.09 6.60 -15.52
C GLN A 167 11.46 6.09 -15.08
N VAL A 168 12.30 6.95 -14.52
CA VAL A 168 13.60 6.52 -13.95
C VAL A 168 13.37 5.54 -12.81
N MET A 169 12.41 5.83 -11.94
CA MET A 169 12.06 4.99 -10.81
C MET A 169 11.47 3.63 -11.24
N ILE A 170 10.70 3.58 -12.32
CA ILE A 170 10.20 2.31 -12.89
C ILE A 170 11.34 1.54 -13.55
N HIS A 171 12.18 2.21 -14.35
CA HIS A 171 13.24 1.57 -15.13
C HIS A 171 14.36 0.99 -14.26
N LYS A 172 14.83 1.74 -13.26
CA LYS A 172 15.86 1.27 -12.33
C LYS A 172 15.31 0.36 -11.22
N ASP A 173 14.00 0.35 -11.05
CA ASP A 173 13.29 -0.35 -9.99
C ASP A 173 13.96 -0.28 -8.61
N PRO A 174 14.30 0.90 -8.07
CA PRO A 174 14.87 1.03 -6.74
C PRO A 174 13.77 0.94 -5.67
N LYS A 175 14.18 0.72 -4.40
CA LYS A 175 13.25 0.89 -3.27
C LYS A 175 12.72 2.31 -3.28
N ILE A 176 11.40 2.48 -3.09
CA ILE A 176 10.74 3.79 -3.14
C ILE A 176 11.42 4.77 -2.19
N ALA A 177 11.57 4.37 -0.93
CA ALA A 177 12.18 5.20 0.10
C ALA A 177 13.63 5.60 -0.21
N GLU A 178 14.40 4.70 -0.84
CA GLU A 178 15.79 4.99 -1.23
C GLU A 178 15.84 5.98 -2.38
N PHE A 179 14.98 5.82 -3.39
CA PHE A 179 14.88 6.75 -4.50
C PHE A 179 14.48 8.16 -4.03
N LEU A 180 13.41 8.28 -3.23
CA LEU A 180 12.96 9.56 -2.68
C LEU A 180 14.07 10.24 -1.88
N LYS A 181 14.77 9.50 -1.02
CA LYS A 181 15.91 10.00 -0.24
C LYS A 181 17.06 10.46 -1.13
N LYS A 182 17.42 9.67 -2.14
CA LYS A 182 18.51 9.97 -3.07
C LYS A 182 18.23 11.22 -3.91
N MET A 183 16.96 11.41 -4.29
CA MET A 183 16.47 12.59 -5.02
C MET A 183 16.16 13.79 -4.11
N LYS A 184 16.39 13.68 -2.79
CA LYS A 184 16.07 14.70 -1.78
C LYS A 184 14.61 15.17 -1.87
N ILE A 185 13.70 14.25 -2.15
CA ILE A 185 12.27 14.49 -2.14
C ILE A 185 11.81 14.45 -0.67
N LYS A 186 11.18 15.53 -0.23
CA LYS A 186 10.71 15.71 1.14
C LYS A 186 9.39 14.95 1.32
N PRO A 187 9.18 14.37 2.51
CA PRO A 187 7.91 13.74 2.83
C PRO A 187 6.77 14.76 2.80
N GLU A 188 5.56 14.28 2.55
CA GLU A 188 4.31 15.05 2.55
C GLU A 188 4.27 16.15 1.49
N THR A 189 5.07 16.01 0.43
CA THR A 189 5.01 16.91 -0.73
C THR A 189 4.13 16.31 -1.83
N PRO A 190 3.38 17.13 -2.59
CA PRO A 190 2.64 16.67 -3.76
C PRO A 190 3.47 15.87 -4.78
N LEU A 191 4.78 16.17 -4.92
CA LEU A 191 5.66 15.37 -5.76
C LEU A 191 5.91 13.97 -5.18
N GLU A 192 6.18 13.85 -3.87
CA GLU A 192 6.31 12.54 -3.22
C GLU A 192 5.04 11.73 -3.43
N ASP A 193 3.89 12.31 -3.12
CA ASP A 193 2.58 11.67 -3.21
C ASP A 193 2.33 11.11 -4.62
N PHE A 194 2.55 11.93 -5.65
CA PHE A 194 2.46 11.53 -7.05
C PHE A 194 3.39 10.35 -7.39
N LEU A 195 4.68 10.46 -7.05
CA LEU A 195 5.66 9.44 -7.41
C LEU A 195 5.39 8.11 -6.69
N VAL A 196 5.06 8.16 -5.40
CA VAL A 196 4.74 6.96 -4.62
C VAL A 196 3.48 6.31 -5.15
N TYR A 197 2.42 7.08 -5.37
CA TYR A 197 1.13 6.58 -5.83
C TYR A 197 1.25 5.87 -7.17
N GLU A 198 1.83 6.54 -8.17
CA GLU A 198 2.01 5.96 -9.50
C GLU A 198 2.98 4.77 -9.48
N ARG A 199 4.03 4.82 -8.66
CA ARG A 199 4.93 3.68 -8.52
C ARG A 199 4.24 2.46 -7.90
N LEU A 200 3.37 2.66 -6.91
CA LEU A 200 2.56 1.60 -6.33
C LEU A 200 1.61 1.02 -7.38
N LYS A 201 0.92 1.86 -8.17
CA LYS A 201 0.05 1.38 -9.26
C LYS A 201 0.77 0.45 -10.23
N GLU A 202 1.98 0.79 -10.63
CA GLU A 202 2.78 -0.03 -11.55
C GLU A 202 3.38 -1.29 -10.89
N GLY A 203 3.61 -1.25 -9.58
CA GLY A 203 4.37 -2.29 -8.87
C GLY A 203 3.53 -3.32 -8.13
N LEU A 204 2.34 -2.95 -7.64
CA LEU A 204 1.61 -3.71 -6.64
C LEU A 204 1.20 -5.12 -7.08
N SER A 205 1.08 -5.42 -8.37
CA SER A 205 0.76 -6.76 -8.87
C SER A 205 1.93 -7.74 -8.81
N ARG A 206 3.17 -7.27 -8.60
CA ARG A 206 4.38 -8.09 -8.64
C ARG A 206 4.92 -8.36 -7.23
N GLU A 207 5.34 -9.60 -6.98
CA GLU A 207 5.80 -10.02 -5.66
C GLU A 207 7.18 -9.45 -5.28
N ASP A 208 8.11 -9.45 -6.23
CA ASP A 208 9.44 -8.86 -6.09
C ASP A 208 9.39 -7.39 -5.62
N PHE A 209 8.43 -6.62 -6.14
CA PHE A 209 8.20 -5.24 -5.76
C PHE A 209 7.75 -5.10 -4.29
N LEU A 210 6.88 -6.00 -3.82
CA LEU A 210 6.40 -6.01 -2.43
C LEU A 210 7.53 -6.38 -1.48
N GLU A 211 8.28 -7.43 -1.77
CA GLU A 211 9.43 -7.87 -0.98
C GLU A 211 10.48 -6.76 -0.87
N GLN A 212 10.76 -6.10 -1.99
CA GLN A 212 11.73 -5.02 -2.06
C GLN A 212 11.35 -3.82 -1.20
N ASN A 213 10.07 -3.41 -1.20
CA ASN A 213 9.61 -2.23 -0.47
C ASN A 213 9.12 -2.53 0.95
N THR A 214 8.93 -3.81 1.28
CA THR A 214 8.30 -4.35 2.49
C THR A 214 6.81 -4.03 2.64
N ILE A 215 6.06 -5.01 3.17
CA ILE A 215 4.61 -4.91 3.36
C ILE A 215 4.24 -3.81 4.36
N GLU A 216 5.05 -3.60 5.40
CA GLU A 216 4.83 -2.56 6.41
C GLU A 216 4.92 -1.15 5.79
N TYR A 217 5.88 -0.93 4.90
CA TYR A 217 6.03 0.35 4.22
C TYR A 217 4.83 0.64 3.32
N ILE A 218 4.42 -0.35 2.53
CA ILE A 218 3.29 -0.24 1.59
C ILE A 218 1.99 0.03 2.35
N THR A 219 1.73 -0.75 3.41
CA THR A 219 0.55 -0.60 4.28
C THR A 219 0.50 0.82 4.88
N ARG A 220 1.63 1.35 5.34
CA ARG A 220 1.71 2.74 5.84
C ARG A 220 1.48 3.79 4.75
N MET A 221 1.87 3.53 3.50
CA MET A 221 1.56 4.46 2.40
C MET A 221 0.06 4.44 2.08
N PHE A 222 -0.58 3.27 2.10
CA PHE A 222 -2.02 3.13 1.90
C PHE A 222 -2.85 3.96 2.88
N GLU A 223 -2.42 4.11 4.15
CA GLU A 223 -3.12 4.92 5.16
C GLU A 223 -3.28 6.40 4.77
N LYS A 224 -2.37 6.91 3.93
CA LYS A 224 -2.37 8.32 3.52
C LYS A 224 -3.42 8.63 2.45
N TYR A 225 -3.83 7.63 1.68
CA TYR A 225 -4.67 7.86 0.50
C TYR A 225 -6.17 7.92 0.86
N PRO A 226 -6.94 8.81 0.20
CA PRO A 226 -8.40 8.80 0.27
C PRO A 226 -8.98 7.49 -0.27
N ILE A 227 -10.24 7.23 0.04
CA ILE A 227 -10.85 5.91 -0.19
C ILE A 227 -10.84 5.50 -1.67
N GLU A 228 -11.03 6.44 -2.58
CA GLU A 228 -11.07 6.19 -4.03
C GLU A 228 -9.70 5.74 -4.56
N GLN A 229 -8.64 6.45 -4.16
CA GLN A 229 -7.26 6.10 -4.53
C GLN A 229 -6.82 4.80 -3.87
N TYR A 230 -7.23 4.58 -2.61
CA TYR A 230 -6.98 3.33 -1.91
C TYR A 230 -7.63 2.14 -2.63
N GLN A 231 -8.89 2.25 -3.04
CA GLN A 231 -9.59 1.22 -3.80
C GLN A 231 -8.91 0.94 -5.15
N GLU A 232 -8.40 1.95 -5.85
CA GLU A 232 -7.62 1.74 -7.09
C GLU A 232 -6.35 0.92 -6.85
N LEU A 233 -5.59 1.23 -5.80
CA LEU A 233 -4.39 0.46 -5.43
C LEU A 233 -4.73 -0.97 -4.99
N MET A 234 -5.77 -1.11 -4.17
CA MET A 234 -6.25 -2.42 -3.72
C MET A 234 -6.75 -3.28 -4.87
N LYS A 235 -7.37 -2.67 -5.89
CA LYS A 235 -7.78 -3.38 -7.09
C LYS A 235 -6.59 -4.03 -7.78
N ILE A 236 -5.53 -3.25 -8.02
CA ILE A 236 -4.31 -3.75 -8.67
C ILE A 236 -3.68 -4.89 -7.85
N TYR A 237 -3.63 -4.73 -6.53
CA TYR A 237 -3.06 -5.72 -5.63
C TYR A 237 -3.88 -7.03 -5.60
N LEU A 238 -5.21 -6.94 -5.44
CA LEU A 238 -6.11 -8.09 -5.27
C LEU A 238 -6.39 -8.81 -6.58
N GLU A 239 -6.58 -8.08 -7.69
CA GLU A 239 -6.84 -8.70 -9.01
C GLU A 239 -5.58 -9.34 -9.62
N GLY A 240 -4.39 -8.95 -9.16
CA GLY A 240 -3.13 -9.53 -9.59
C GLY A 240 -2.73 -10.82 -8.86
N ARG A 241 -3.55 -11.33 -7.93
CA ARG A 241 -3.17 -12.40 -6.99
C ARG A 241 -4.29 -13.38 -6.71
N THR A 242 -3.91 -14.56 -6.21
CA THR A 242 -4.84 -15.52 -5.58
C THR A 242 -4.82 -15.38 -4.07
N PHE A 243 -5.80 -15.96 -3.39
CA PHE A 243 -5.94 -15.88 -1.94
C PHE A 243 -4.70 -16.39 -1.20
N GLU A 244 -4.00 -17.41 -1.74
CA GLU A 244 -2.77 -17.95 -1.14
C GLU A 244 -1.59 -16.96 -1.17
N GLN A 245 -1.65 -15.93 -2.02
CA GLN A 245 -0.62 -14.91 -2.19
C GLN A 245 -0.93 -13.61 -1.45
N PHE A 246 -2.09 -13.54 -0.78
CA PHE A 246 -2.45 -12.34 -0.05
C PHE A 246 -1.65 -12.21 1.25
N HIS A 247 -1.05 -11.03 1.42
CA HIS A 247 -0.38 -10.59 2.61
C HIS A 247 -1.38 -10.20 3.70
N PHE A 248 -1.24 -10.84 4.86
CA PHE A 248 -2.11 -10.63 6.01
C PHE A 248 -2.25 -9.15 6.41
N GLN A 249 -1.15 -8.40 6.50
CA GLN A 249 -1.19 -6.98 6.92
C GLN A 249 -2.00 -6.10 5.94
N ILE A 250 -1.87 -6.34 4.63
CA ILE A 250 -2.63 -5.59 3.61
C ILE A 250 -4.12 -5.95 3.71
N MET A 251 -4.42 -7.24 3.85
CA MET A 251 -5.81 -7.72 3.98
C MET A 251 -6.47 -7.22 5.26
N ASP A 252 -5.80 -7.30 6.40
CA ASP A 252 -6.29 -6.78 7.68
C ASP A 252 -6.60 -5.27 7.59
N GLN A 253 -5.73 -4.49 6.95
CA GLN A 253 -6.02 -3.07 6.68
C GLN A 253 -7.23 -2.90 5.76
N ALA A 254 -7.35 -3.71 4.70
CA ALA A 254 -8.47 -3.66 3.77
C ALA A 254 -9.80 -3.94 4.48
N ILE A 255 -9.87 -4.98 5.32
CA ILE A 255 -11.06 -5.29 6.10
C ILE A 255 -11.39 -4.17 7.09
N LYS A 256 -10.39 -3.52 7.70
CA LYS A 256 -10.62 -2.38 8.61
C LYS A 256 -11.15 -1.14 7.89
N ARG A 257 -10.72 -0.87 6.65
CA ARG A 257 -11.13 0.32 5.89
C ARG A 257 -12.38 0.12 5.03
N LEU A 258 -12.54 -1.06 4.45
CA LEU A 258 -13.61 -1.43 3.51
C LEU A 258 -14.66 -2.36 4.13
N HIS A 259 -14.55 -2.67 5.42
CA HIS A 259 -15.41 -3.62 6.13
C HIS A 259 -15.33 -5.05 5.56
N ASP A 260 -15.96 -6.00 6.26
CA ASP A 260 -16.07 -7.37 5.78
C ASP A 260 -17.00 -7.40 4.54
N PRO A 261 -16.56 -7.89 3.37
CA PRO A 261 -17.39 -7.97 2.16
C PRO A 261 -18.64 -8.84 2.35
N ARG A 262 -18.65 -9.76 3.31
CA ARG A 262 -19.81 -10.61 3.64
C ARG A 262 -20.92 -9.83 4.35
N GLU A 263 -20.57 -8.68 4.94
CA GLU A 263 -21.51 -7.77 5.61
C GLU A 263 -21.82 -6.54 4.74
N ARG A 264 -20.82 -6.03 3.99
CA ARG A 264 -20.91 -4.81 3.18
C ARG A 264 -20.27 -4.98 1.79
N ASP A 265 -20.90 -5.76 0.92
CA ASP A 265 -20.43 -6.00 -0.47
C ASP A 265 -20.27 -4.70 -1.30
N GLU A 266 -21.05 -3.66 -1.00
CA GLU A 266 -21.01 -2.37 -1.69
C GLU A 266 -19.63 -1.70 -1.67
N ASP A 267 -18.88 -1.83 -0.57
CA ASP A 267 -17.55 -1.24 -0.39
C ASP A 267 -16.50 -1.96 -1.27
N TRP A 268 -16.83 -3.14 -1.83
CA TRP A 268 -15.96 -4.03 -2.61
C TRP A 268 -16.32 -4.11 -4.10
N ARG A 269 -17.35 -3.38 -4.56
CA ARG A 269 -17.84 -3.40 -5.96
C ARG A 269 -16.84 -2.90 -7.00
N PHE A 270 -15.75 -2.27 -6.57
CA PHE A 270 -14.68 -1.83 -7.47
C PHE A 270 -13.84 -2.99 -8.02
N LEU A 271 -13.91 -4.16 -7.36
CA LEU A 271 -13.27 -5.42 -7.77
C LEU A 271 -14.14 -6.22 -8.74
N SER A 272 -13.48 -6.99 -9.59
CA SER A 272 -14.11 -8.08 -10.34
C SER A 272 -14.72 -9.16 -9.43
N GLU A 273 -15.68 -9.92 -9.95
CA GLU A 273 -16.27 -11.07 -9.24
C GLU A 273 -15.22 -12.08 -8.82
N GLN A 274 -14.29 -12.42 -9.71
CA GLN A 274 -13.19 -13.35 -9.43
C GLN A 274 -12.33 -12.87 -8.24
N ALA A 275 -11.95 -11.59 -8.19
CA ALA A 275 -11.15 -11.09 -7.08
C ALA A 275 -11.94 -11.07 -5.76
N ARG A 276 -13.24 -10.79 -5.79
CA ARG A 276 -14.10 -10.90 -4.60
C ARG A 276 -14.20 -12.35 -4.10
N GLU A 277 -14.25 -13.33 -5.01
CA GLU A 277 -14.19 -14.75 -4.63
C GLU A 277 -12.87 -15.10 -3.95
N GLU A 278 -11.73 -14.61 -4.46
CA GLU A 278 -10.42 -14.82 -3.82
C GLU A 278 -10.34 -14.15 -2.44
N VAL A 279 -10.89 -12.94 -2.28
CA VAL A 279 -11.01 -12.29 -0.96
C VAL A 279 -11.87 -13.12 -0.01
N ASN A 280 -13.00 -13.66 -0.47
CA ASN A 280 -13.85 -14.51 0.35
C ASN A 280 -13.13 -15.81 0.76
N LYS A 281 -12.37 -16.45 -0.14
CA LYS A 281 -11.55 -17.62 0.20
C LYS A 281 -10.50 -17.30 1.28
N TRP A 282 -9.85 -16.15 1.19
CA TRP A 282 -8.91 -15.69 2.19
C TRP A 282 -9.57 -15.51 3.56
N LEU A 283 -10.76 -14.89 3.60
CA LEU A 283 -11.53 -14.71 4.85
C LEU A 283 -11.96 -16.05 5.45
N VAL A 284 -12.39 -16.99 4.60
CA VAL A 284 -12.72 -18.35 5.03
C VAL A 284 -11.49 -19.04 5.61
N GLU A 285 -10.33 -18.98 4.95
CA GLU A 285 -9.09 -19.55 5.46
C GLU A 285 -8.69 -18.96 6.81
N ALA A 286 -8.73 -17.63 6.94
CA ALA A 286 -8.40 -16.94 8.19
C ALA A 286 -9.36 -17.33 9.34
N GLU A 287 -10.66 -17.49 9.06
CA GLU A 287 -11.61 -17.95 10.08
C GLU A 287 -11.44 -19.42 10.46
N LEU A 288 -11.02 -20.28 9.53
CA LEU A 288 -10.67 -21.66 9.83
C LEU A 288 -9.42 -21.75 10.71
N GLU A 289 -8.40 -20.95 10.41
CA GLU A 289 -7.14 -20.92 11.15
C GLU A 289 -7.33 -20.43 12.60
N ASP A 290 -8.14 -19.38 12.81
CA ASP A 290 -8.46 -18.88 14.15
C ASP A 290 -9.29 -19.89 14.97
N TYR A 291 -10.15 -20.67 14.30
CA TYR A 291 -11.08 -21.57 14.98
C TYR A 291 -10.48 -22.95 15.32
N PHE A 292 -9.72 -23.54 14.41
CA PHE A 292 -9.26 -24.93 14.50
C PHE A 292 -7.85 -25.09 15.08
N ASP A 293 -7.57 -26.28 15.64
CA ASP A 293 -6.18 -26.70 15.85
C ASP A 293 -5.51 -27.05 14.51
N THR A 294 -4.18 -27.19 14.52
CA THR A 294 -3.38 -27.45 13.31
C THR A 294 -3.88 -28.67 12.52
N GLU A 295 -4.24 -29.78 13.18
CA GLU A 295 -4.66 -31.01 12.49
C GLU A 295 -5.98 -30.80 11.74
N ARG A 296 -6.96 -30.16 12.38
CA ARG A 296 -8.28 -29.91 11.77
C ARG A 296 -8.26 -28.80 10.74
N PHE A 297 -7.48 -27.75 10.99
CA PHE A 297 -7.26 -26.67 10.03
C PHE A 297 -6.71 -27.24 8.71
N GLU A 298 -5.62 -28.01 8.77
CA GLU A 298 -5.03 -28.64 7.59
C GLU A 298 -6.00 -29.58 6.86
N TYR A 299 -6.85 -30.29 7.61
CA TYR A 299 -7.88 -31.13 7.01
C TYR A 299 -8.89 -30.31 6.18
N TRP A 300 -9.45 -29.24 6.77
CA TRP A 300 -10.50 -28.43 6.15
C TRP A 300 -9.98 -27.49 5.07
N LYS A 301 -8.74 -27.02 5.20
CA LYS A 301 -8.03 -26.19 4.21
C LYS A 301 -8.05 -26.81 2.80
N ARG A 302 -8.04 -28.15 2.71
CA ARG A 302 -8.11 -28.88 1.43
C ARG A 302 -9.40 -28.64 0.63
N TYR A 303 -10.45 -28.14 1.28
CA TYR A 303 -11.75 -27.89 0.68
C TYR A 303 -12.05 -26.40 0.45
N LEU A 304 -11.10 -25.49 0.69
CA LEU A 304 -11.30 -24.03 0.52
C LEU A 304 -11.89 -23.66 -0.84
N ARG A 305 -11.46 -24.34 -1.91
CA ARG A 305 -11.91 -24.04 -3.28
C ARG A 305 -13.37 -24.37 -3.57
N VAL A 306 -14.00 -25.21 -2.74
CA VAL A 306 -15.40 -25.64 -2.90
C VAL A 306 -16.26 -25.22 -1.70
N MET A 307 -15.68 -24.48 -0.76
CA MET A 307 -16.36 -23.97 0.42
C MET A 307 -16.90 -22.57 0.11
N ASP A 308 -18.21 -22.39 0.25
CA ASP A 308 -18.88 -21.12 -0.05
C ASP A 308 -18.57 -20.07 1.02
N ASN A 309 -18.62 -20.47 2.29
CA ASN A 309 -18.50 -19.57 3.43
C ASN A 309 -18.23 -20.34 4.74
N VAL A 310 -17.77 -19.61 5.75
CA VAL A 310 -17.63 -20.06 7.13
C VAL A 310 -18.36 -19.10 8.05
N LYS A 311 -19.05 -19.66 9.06
CA LYS A 311 -19.64 -18.86 10.15
C LYS A 311 -19.31 -19.50 11.49
N THR A 312 -18.79 -18.70 12.40
CA THR A 312 -18.58 -19.09 13.79
C THR A 312 -19.57 -18.38 14.71
N LEU A 313 -19.96 -19.03 15.80
CA LEU A 313 -20.77 -18.40 16.84
C LEU A 313 -19.85 -17.61 17.77
N LYS A 314 -19.87 -16.27 17.67
CA LYS A 314 -18.90 -15.37 18.31
C LYS A 314 -19.35 -14.76 19.67
N ARG A 315 -20.50 -15.12 20.25
CA ARG A 315 -20.94 -14.53 21.54
C ARG A 315 -20.20 -15.16 22.73
N THR A 316 -19.98 -14.38 23.80
CA THR A 316 -19.22 -14.80 25.00
C THR A 316 -19.68 -16.12 25.63
N ASN A 317 -20.97 -16.44 25.52
CA ASN A 317 -21.57 -17.65 26.09
C ASN A 317 -21.98 -18.68 25.01
N ASP A 318 -21.63 -18.45 23.75
CA ASP A 318 -21.92 -19.43 22.70
C ASP A 318 -20.97 -20.63 22.81
N PRO A 319 -21.47 -21.85 22.53
CA PRO A 319 -20.59 -22.99 22.34
C PRO A 319 -19.64 -22.70 21.19
N LYS A 320 -18.40 -23.19 21.29
CA LYS A 320 -17.48 -23.18 20.15
C LYS A 320 -18.07 -24.05 19.06
N VAL A 321 -18.65 -23.43 18.04
CA VAL A 321 -19.26 -24.10 16.88
C VAL A 321 -18.91 -23.33 15.62
N ILE A 322 -18.56 -24.08 14.58
CA ILE A 322 -18.30 -23.57 13.25
C ILE A 322 -19.22 -24.24 12.24
N PHE A 323 -19.74 -23.43 11.31
CA PHE A 323 -20.57 -23.85 10.20
C PHE A 323 -19.78 -23.66 8.92
N LEU A 324 -19.47 -24.76 8.23
CA LEU A 324 -18.79 -24.76 6.94
C LEU A 324 -19.86 -24.96 5.86
N TYR A 325 -20.07 -23.96 5.03
CA TYR A 325 -21.06 -23.98 3.96
C TYR A 325 -20.42 -24.52 2.68
N PHE A 326 -21.08 -25.50 2.07
CA PHE A 326 -20.84 -25.97 0.72
C PHE A 326 -22.08 -25.71 -0.11
N GLU A 327 -21.99 -25.90 -1.43
CA GLU A 327 -23.07 -25.59 -2.37
C GLU A 327 -24.45 -26.12 -1.90
N ASN A 328 -24.48 -27.39 -1.49
CA ASN A 328 -25.72 -28.13 -1.20
C ASN A 328 -25.84 -28.67 0.24
N PHE A 329 -24.79 -28.56 1.05
CA PHE A 329 -24.79 -29.07 2.42
C PHE A 329 -23.98 -28.17 3.36
N VAL A 330 -24.23 -28.30 4.66
CA VAL A 330 -23.52 -27.59 5.72
C VAL A 330 -22.90 -28.59 6.67
N VAL A 331 -21.63 -28.37 6.99
CA VAL A 331 -20.92 -29.12 8.02
C VAL A 331 -20.89 -28.30 9.29
N VAL A 332 -21.33 -28.91 10.39
CA VAL A 332 -21.31 -28.31 11.72
C VAL A 332 -20.32 -29.06 12.58
N GLU A 333 -19.27 -28.36 12.98
CA GLU A 333 -18.24 -28.89 13.86
C GLU A 333 -18.21 -28.14 15.20
N PHE A 334 -17.97 -28.89 16.27
CA PHE A 334 -18.00 -28.41 17.65
C PHE A 334 -16.58 -28.44 18.23
N GLY A 335 -16.10 -27.32 18.78
CA GLY A 335 -14.68 -27.04 18.99
C GLY A 335 -13.98 -27.77 20.15
N GLU A 336 -14.68 -28.41 21.10
CA GLU A 336 -14.01 -29.13 22.20
C GLU A 336 -13.54 -30.54 21.76
N ASN A 337 -12.32 -30.92 22.18
CA ASN A 337 -11.64 -32.17 21.83
C ASN A 337 -12.55 -33.40 22.01
N GLY A 338 -12.71 -34.20 20.94
CA GLY A 338 -13.46 -35.46 20.95
C GLY A 338 -14.93 -35.36 20.51
N LYS A 339 -15.36 -34.22 19.97
CA LYS A 339 -16.74 -34.06 19.47
C LYS A 339 -16.93 -34.63 18.05
N ALA A 340 -18.17 -34.64 17.62
CA ALA A 340 -18.61 -35.20 16.35
C ALA A 340 -18.90 -34.08 15.36
N VAL A 341 -18.74 -34.37 14.08
CA VAL A 341 -19.08 -33.48 12.97
C VAL A 341 -20.40 -33.91 12.37
N TYR A 342 -21.30 -32.95 12.17
CA TYR A 342 -22.64 -33.18 11.69
C TYR A 342 -22.79 -32.59 10.30
N PHE A 343 -23.38 -33.37 9.39
CA PHE A 343 -23.67 -32.96 8.03
C PHE A 343 -25.17 -32.76 7.90
N TYR A 344 -25.56 -31.62 7.34
CA TYR A 344 -26.94 -31.25 7.10
C TYR A 344 -27.14 -30.85 5.64
N TYR A 345 -28.32 -31.08 5.10
CA TYR A 345 -28.73 -30.43 3.86
C TYR A 345 -28.81 -28.92 4.08
N LYS A 346 -28.28 -28.12 3.15
CA LYS A 346 -28.16 -26.66 3.32
C LYS A 346 -29.51 -25.99 3.57
N THR A 347 -30.49 -26.32 2.75
CA THR A 347 -31.87 -25.80 2.87
C THR A 347 -32.50 -26.12 4.22
N GLY A 348 -32.40 -27.38 4.67
CA GLY A 348 -32.91 -27.80 5.99
C GLY A 348 -32.16 -27.10 7.14
N PHE A 349 -30.83 -27.00 7.05
CA PHE A 349 -30.02 -26.33 8.06
C PHE A 349 -30.41 -24.86 8.23
N GLU A 350 -30.47 -24.12 7.13
CA GLU A 350 -30.80 -22.68 7.12
C GLU A 350 -32.21 -22.42 7.63
N ARG A 351 -33.16 -23.32 7.36
CA ARG A 351 -34.55 -23.15 7.79
C ARG A 351 -34.83 -23.58 9.22
N PHE A 352 -34.19 -24.64 9.70
CA PHE A 352 -34.57 -25.28 10.98
C PHE A 352 -33.50 -25.22 12.07
N ILE A 353 -32.21 -25.15 11.72
CA ILE A 353 -31.11 -25.16 12.69
C ILE A 353 -30.55 -23.76 12.91
N LEU A 354 -30.19 -23.05 11.84
CA LEU A 354 -29.60 -21.72 11.94
C LEU A 354 -30.49 -20.74 12.74
N PRO A 355 -31.83 -20.67 12.56
CA PRO A 355 -32.67 -19.75 13.32
C PRO A 355 -32.73 -20.08 14.82
N ARG A 356 -32.36 -21.30 15.24
CA ARG A 356 -32.26 -21.64 16.66
C ARG A 356 -31.20 -20.79 17.35
N THR A 357 -30.11 -20.43 16.66
CA THR A 357 -29.01 -19.61 17.21
C THR A 357 -29.42 -18.20 17.64
N THR A 358 -30.53 -17.69 17.09
CA THR A 358 -31.08 -16.36 17.42
C THR A 358 -32.37 -16.44 18.23
N SER A 359 -32.88 -17.64 18.50
CA SER A 359 -34.13 -17.85 19.24
C SER A 359 -34.02 -17.43 20.71
N TYR A 360 -35.16 -17.02 21.29
CA TYR A 360 -35.27 -16.72 22.72
C TYR A 360 -34.87 -17.91 23.61
N GLU A 361 -35.24 -19.13 23.19
CA GLU A 361 -34.92 -20.35 23.90
C GLU A 361 -33.41 -20.59 23.98
N TYR A 362 -32.70 -20.42 22.85
CA TYR A 362 -31.25 -20.55 22.78
C TYR A 362 -30.55 -19.52 23.67
N MET A 363 -31.02 -18.27 23.66
CA MET A 363 -30.43 -17.21 24.48
C MET A 363 -30.52 -17.47 25.99
N ARG A 364 -31.53 -18.21 26.46
CA ARG A 364 -31.71 -18.53 27.90
C ARG A 364 -31.00 -19.80 28.38
N LYS A 365 -30.52 -20.63 27.46
CA LYS A 365 -29.86 -21.90 27.77
C LYS A 365 -28.38 -21.72 28.10
N GLY A 366 -27.83 -22.65 28.89
CA GLY A 366 -26.38 -22.76 29.11
C GLY A 366 -25.67 -23.33 27.88
N THR A 367 -24.33 -23.26 27.86
CA THR A 367 -23.50 -23.62 26.69
C THR A 367 -23.74 -25.04 26.17
N SER A 368 -23.83 -26.04 27.07
CA SER A 368 -24.09 -27.44 26.70
C SER A 368 -25.49 -27.65 26.08
N ASP A 369 -26.49 -26.96 26.62
CA ASP A 369 -27.87 -27.06 26.13
C ASP A 369 -28.03 -26.33 24.79
N ARG A 370 -27.35 -25.19 24.62
CA ARG A 370 -27.24 -24.48 23.32
C ARG A 370 -26.60 -25.37 22.26
N GLU A 371 -25.54 -26.07 22.63
CA GLU A 371 -24.87 -27.02 21.75
C GLU A 371 -25.81 -28.16 21.33
N SER A 372 -26.58 -28.68 22.29
CA SER A 372 -27.54 -29.76 22.05
C SER A 372 -28.66 -29.37 21.08
N LEU A 373 -29.10 -28.10 21.10
CA LEU A 373 -30.10 -27.58 20.16
C LEU A 373 -29.63 -27.62 18.69
N LEU A 374 -28.32 -27.64 18.45
CA LEU A 374 -27.71 -27.66 17.11
C LEU A 374 -27.38 -29.08 16.62
N LYS A 375 -27.64 -30.12 17.43
CA LYS A 375 -27.31 -31.53 17.14
C LYS A 375 -28.55 -32.33 16.71
N GLU A 376 -29.33 -31.77 15.80
CA GLU A 376 -30.53 -32.42 15.28
C GLU A 376 -30.16 -33.66 14.45
N ARG A 377 -30.94 -34.74 14.58
CA ARG A 377 -30.64 -36.01 13.87
C ARG A 377 -31.82 -36.56 13.08
N TYR A 378 -32.93 -35.84 13.00
CA TYR A 378 -34.02 -36.23 12.12
C TYR A 378 -33.59 -36.04 10.65
N GLU A 379 -33.59 -37.15 9.88
CA GLU A 379 -33.29 -37.13 8.44
C GLU A 379 -34.18 -36.13 7.70
N THR A 380 -35.45 -36.04 8.11
CA THR A 380 -36.40 -35.03 7.63
C THR A 380 -37.05 -34.30 8.80
N PHE A 381 -37.33 -33.01 8.62
CA PHE A 381 -38.09 -32.20 9.57
C PHE A 381 -39.18 -31.43 8.82
N ASN A 382 -40.43 -31.63 9.21
CA ASN A 382 -41.60 -31.09 8.50
C ASN A 382 -41.62 -31.43 6.99
N GLY A 383 -41.17 -32.64 6.62
CA GLY A 383 -41.15 -33.11 5.22
C GLY A 383 -39.94 -32.66 4.40
N GLU A 384 -39.02 -31.87 4.97
CA GLU A 384 -37.83 -31.41 4.28
C GLU A 384 -36.57 -32.14 4.76
N PRO A 385 -35.66 -32.53 3.84
CA PRO A 385 -34.37 -33.12 4.23
C PRO A 385 -33.58 -32.19 5.14
N LEU A 386 -33.07 -32.73 6.24
CA LEU A 386 -32.34 -31.97 7.25
C LEU A 386 -31.00 -32.61 7.58
N PHE A 387 -31.00 -33.75 8.26
CA PHE A 387 -29.78 -34.42 8.70
C PHE A 387 -29.29 -35.43 7.65
N ILE A 388 -27.97 -35.45 7.42
CA ILE A 388 -27.32 -36.41 6.53
C ILE A 388 -26.58 -37.46 7.36
N ILE A 389 -25.54 -37.05 8.11
CA ILE A 389 -24.75 -37.98 8.92
C ILE A 389 -24.03 -37.28 10.07
N LYS A 390 -23.68 -38.08 11.08
CA LYS A 390 -22.78 -37.73 12.16
C LYS A 390 -21.49 -38.55 12.06
N LEU A 391 -20.36 -37.88 11.95
CA LEU A 391 -19.02 -38.48 11.97
C LEU A 391 -18.31 -38.16 13.28
N HIS A 392 -17.43 -39.04 13.74
CA HIS A 392 -16.68 -38.86 14.98
C HIS A 392 -15.18 -38.71 14.67
N HIS A 393 -14.48 -37.82 15.38
CA HIS A 393 -13.02 -37.80 15.38
C HIS A 393 -12.49 -38.99 16.17
N THR A 394 -12.25 -40.11 15.49
CA THR A 394 -11.64 -41.30 16.10
C THR A 394 -10.17 -41.03 16.43
N PRO A 395 -9.65 -41.53 17.57
CA PRO A 395 -8.23 -41.41 17.89
C PRO A 395 -7.34 -42.02 16.79
N LYS A 396 -6.16 -41.44 16.56
CA LYS A 396 -5.09 -41.89 15.62
C LYS A 396 -5.24 -41.49 14.14
N GLY A 397 -5.75 -40.30 13.81
CA GLY A 397 -5.73 -39.74 12.44
C GLY A 397 -6.63 -40.44 11.39
N MET A 398 -7.14 -41.64 11.67
CA MET A 398 -8.04 -42.41 10.79
C MET A 398 -9.36 -41.70 10.47
N TRP A 399 -9.72 -40.67 11.25
CA TRP A 399 -10.94 -39.91 11.03
C TRP A 399 -10.85 -39.11 9.71
N MET A 400 -9.67 -38.64 9.31
CA MET A 400 -9.49 -37.86 8.09
C MET A 400 -9.85 -38.66 6.84
N ASP A 401 -9.40 -39.91 6.76
CA ASP A 401 -9.69 -40.80 5.63
C ASP A 401 -11.18 -41.06 5.51
N ARG A 402 -11.84 -41.29 6.66
CA ARG A 402 -13.28 -41.47 6.72
C ARG A 402 -13.99 -40.23 6.23
N PHE A 403 -13.68 -39.06 6.78
CA PHE A 403 -14.32 -37.81 6.37
C PHE A 403 -14.08 -37.52 4.88
N THR A 404 -12.87 -37.80 4.37
CA THR A 404 -12.54 -37.61 2.95
C THR A 404 -13.45 -38.42 2.05
N ARG A 405 -13.76 -39.68 2.38
CA ARG A 405 -14.72 -40.50 1.63
C ARG A 405 -16.12 -39.92 1.63
N TYR A 406 -16.60 -39.41 2.77
CA TYR A 406 -17.91 -38.77 2.86
C TYR A 406 -17.96 -37.47 2.05
N MET A 407 -16.95 -36.60 2.20
CA MET A 407 -16.83 -35.35 1.43
C MET A 407 -16.84 -35.59 -0.07
N GLN A 408 -16.09 -36.58 -0.58
CA GLN A 408 -16.08 -36.93 -2.01
C GLN A 408 -17.46 -37.33 -2.55
N ASN A 409 -18.24 -38.07 -1.76
CA ASN A 409 -19.59 -38.45 -2.14
C ASN A 409 -20.56 -37.27 -2.05
N TYR A 410 -20.45 -36.43 -1.03
CA TYR A 410 -21.38 -35.33 -0.81
C TYR A 410 -21.15 -34.14 -1.74
N LEU A 411 -19.90 -33.90 -2.13
CA LEU A 411 -19.55 -32.94 -3.18
C LEU A 411 -20.02 -33.42 -4.57
N SER A 412 -20.22 -34.72 -4.77
CA SER A 412 -20.82 -35.27 -6.01
C SER A 412 -22.34 -35.48 -5.93
N GLY A 413 -22.98 -35.01 -4.85
CA GLY A 413 -24.44 -35.10 -4.65
C GLY A 413 -24.94 -36.45 -4.13
N ASN A 414 -24.05 -37.40 -3.82
CA ASN A 414 -24.42 -38.71 -3.26
C ASN A 414 -24.54 -38.67 -1.73
N TYR A 415 -25.63 -38.10 -1.23
CA TYR A 415 -25.92 -38.03 0.22
C TYR A 415 -26.37 -39.36 0.84
N SER A 416 -26.63 -40.38 0.02
CA SER A 416 -26.99 -41.73 0.48
C SER A 416 -25.79 -42.60 0.83
N TYR A 417 -24.57 -42.11 0.61
CA TYR A 417 -23.35 -42.86 0.87
C TYR A 417 -23.23 -43.24 2.34
N THR A 418 -23.12 -44.54 2.59
CA THR A 418 -22.75 -45.09 3.90
C THR A 418 -21.52 -45.97 3.74
N GLU A 419 -20.53 -45.79 4.59
CA GLU A 419 -19.38 -46.66 4.63
C GLU A 419 -19.81 -48.08 5.03
N ARG A 420 -19.76 -49.04 4.10
CA ARG A 420 -19.93 -50.45 4.45
C ARG A 420 -18.81 -50.79 5.42
N ASN A 421 -19.16 -51.16 6.65
CA ASN A 421 -18.20 -51.74 7.59
C ASN A 421 -17.46 -52.84 6.85
N LYS A 422 -16.18 -52.63 6.54
CA LYS A 422 -15.30 -53.76 6.26
C LYS A 422 -15.33 -54.55 7.55
N GLY A 423 -16.03 -55.69 7.51
CA GLY A 423 -16.01 -56.63 8.63
C GLY A 423 -14.56 -56.91 9.03
N PRO A 424 -14.32 -57.21 10.31
CA PRO A 424 -12.98 -57.42 10.84
C PRO A 424 -12.14 -58.40 10.00
#